data_AF-A0A850QMP7-F1
#
_entry.id   AF-A0A850QMP7-F1
#
_cell.length_a   1.000
_cell.length_b   1.000
_cell.length_c   1.000
_cell.angle_alpha   90.00
_cell.angle_beta   90.00
_cell.angle_gamma   90.00
#
_symmetry.space_group_name_H-M   'P 1'
#
loop_
_entity.id
_entity.type
_entity.pdbx_description
1 polymer ?
#
loop_
_entity_poly.entity_id
_entity_poly.type
_entity_poly.pdbx_seq_one_letter_code
_entity_poly.pdbx_strand_id
1 'polypeptide(L)'
;MNKSDRIKIERIRAALAAVPYPHDGGGTKTASVAGFVHFQKDMRVVKSACEEALFLLCCPDPDLTQEENNQEFERAIRKAEQYIETRKALGW
;
A
#
# COMPACT_ATOMS: atom_id res chain seq x y z
N MET A 1 -8.69 -4.52 19.07
CA MET A 1 -8.17 -3.54 18.09
C MET A 1 -8.53 -2.14 18.57
N ASN A 2 -7.53 -1.34 18.95
CA ASN A 2 -7.72 0.00 19.50
C ASN A 2 -7.93 1.04 18.36
N LYS A 3 -8.15 2.32 18.69
CA LYS A 3 -8.34 3.40 17.70
C LYS A 3 -7.10 3.58 16.80
N SER A 4 -5.89 3.44 17.35
CA SER A 4 -4.63 3.58 16.61
C SER A 4 -4.48 2.48 15.56
N ASP A 5 -4.73 1.23 15.92
CA ASP A 5 -4.66 0.10 14.99
C ASP A 5 -5.67 0.25 13.85
N ARG A 6 -6.87 0.78 14.13
CA ARG A 6 -7.87 1.05 13.08
C ARG A 6 -7.37 2.08 12.07
N ILE A 7 -6.72 3.15 12.52
CA ILE A 7 -6.11 4.17 11.65
C ILE A 7 -5.02 3.55 10.78
N LYS A 8 -4.20 2.66 11.35
CA LYS A 8 -3.16 1.93 10.60
C LYS A 8 -3.75 1.04 9.52
N ILE A 9 -4.81 0.29 9.83
CA ILE A 9 -5.53 -0.53 8.84
C ILE A 9 -6.18 0.35 7.77
N GLU A 10 -6.74 1.49 8.14
CA GLU A 10 -7.32 2.44 7.18
C GLU A 10 -6.26 2.94 6.19
N ARG A 11 -5.04 3.26 6.67
CA ARG A 11 -3.90 3.61 5.79
C ARG A 11 -3.53 2.49 4.83
N ILE A 12 -3.47 1.24 5.30
CA ILE A 12 -3.23 0.08 4.43
C ILE A 12 -4.32 -0.02 3.35
N ARG A 13 -5.59 0.10 3.75
CA ARG A 13 -6.72 0.05 2.80
C ARG A 13 -6.67 1.19 1.80
N ALA A 14 -6.34 2.40 2.24
CA ALA A 14 -6.20 3.56 1.38
C ALA A 14 -5.07 3.39 0.36
N ALA A 15 -3.92 2.84 0.77
CA ALA A 15 -2.80 2.55 -0.13
C ALA A 15 -3.18 1.54 -1.22
N LEU A 16 -3.86 0.45 -0.85
CA LEU A 16 -4.36 -0.54 -1.83
C LEU A 16 -5.40 0.04 -2.78
N ALA A 17 -6.34 0.83 -2.26
CA ALA A 17 -7.38 1.47 -3.05
C ALA A 17 -6.86 2.61 -3.93
N ALA A 18 -5.68 3.16 -3.60
CA ALA A 18 -5.08 4.19 -4.41
C ALA A 18 -4.79 3.67 -5.81
N VAL A 19 -4.28 2.42 -5.96
CA VAL A 19 -3.89 1.73 -7.21
C VAL A 19 -5.04 1.70 -8.23
N PRO A 20 -4.87 2.21 -9.46
CA PRO A 20 -6.00 2.43 -10.34
C PRO A 20 -6.42 1.08 -10.89
N TYR A 21 -7.69 0.71 -10.78
CA TYR A 21 -8.10 -0.50 -11.47
C TYR A 21 -7.96 -0.29 -12.98
N PRO A 22 -7.53 -1.33 -13.72
CA PRO A 22 -7.40 -1.25 -15.17
C PRO A 22 -8.74 -0.96 -15.86
N HIS A 23 -9.87 -1.10 -15.16
CA HIS A 23 -11.21 -0.85 -15.69
C HIS A 23 -11.85 0.45 -15.21
N ASP A 24 -11.25 1.19 -14.27
CA ASP A 24 -11.86 2.43 -13.71
C ASP A 24 -11.76 3.62 -14.68
N GLY A 25 -10.89 3.54 -15.69
CA GLY A 25 -10.85 4.51 -16.78
C GLY A 25 -11.76 4.06 -17.93
N GLY A 26 -12.85 4.79 -18.18
CA GLY A 26 -13.73 4.64 -19.36
C GLY A 26 -13.07 5.03 -20.69
N GLY A 27 -11.76 4.84 -20.83
CA GLY A 27 -10.96 5.18 -22.00
C GLY A 27 -9.98 4.06 -22.33
N THR A 28 -9.77 3.84 -23.63
CA THR A 28 -9.08 2.71 -24.27
C THR A 28 -7.64 2.40 -23.83
N LYS A 29 -7.02 3.20 -22.95
CA LYS A 29 -5.64 2.98 -22.47
C LYS A 29 -5.55 2.12 -21.20
N THR A 30 -6.49 2.24 -20.26
CA THR A 30 -6.54 1.44 -19.02
C THR A 30 -7.11 0.05 -19.29
N ALA A 31 -8.11 -0.06 -20.16
CA ALA A 31 -8.70 -1.32 -20.62
C ALA A 31 -7.84 -2.05 -21.70
N SER A 32 -6.54 -1.80 -21.74
CA SER A 32 -5.60 -2.45 -22.64
C SER A 32 -4.78 -3.51 -21.91
N VAL A 33 -4.21 -4.47 -22.65
CA VAL A 33 -3.27 -5.46 -22.09
C VAL A 33 -2.09 -4.76 -21.40
N ALA A 34 -1.61 -3.64 -21.96
CA ALA A 34 -0.57 -2.82 -21.33
C ALA A 34 -1.05 -2.24 -19.98
N GLY A 35 -2.26 -1.69 -19.93
CA GLY A 35 -2.87 -1.18 -18.69
C GLY A 35 -2.97 -2.26 -17.60
N PHE A 36 -3.37 -3.48 -17.97
CA PHE A 36 -3.42 -4.62 -17.06
C PHE A 36 -2.04 -5.04 -16.54
N VAL A 37 -1.02 -5.08 -17.41
CA VAL A 37 0.37 -5.39 -17.01
C VAL A 37 0.92 -4.32 -16.07
N HIS A 38 0.65 -3.04 -16.33
CA HIS A 38 1.06 -1.95 -15.44
C HIS A 38 0.35 -2.04 -14.08
N PHE A 39 -0.97 -2.26 -14.06
CA PHE A 39 -1.71 -2.51 -12.82
C PHE A 39 -1.11 -3.68 -12.02
N GLN A 40 -0.85 -4.82 -12.65
CA GLN A 40 -0.28 -5.97 -11.96
C GLN A 40 1.10 -5.68 -11.35
N LYS A 41 1.94 -4.92 -12.05
CA LYS A 41 3.26 -4.50 -11.53
C LYS A 41 3.11 -3.56 -10.34
N ASP A 42 2.31 -2.51 -10.50
CA ASP A 42 2.11 -1.49 -9.48
C ASP A 42 1.45 -2.08 -8.22
N MET A 43 0.40 -2.90 -8.42
CA MET A 43 -0.29 -3.62 -7.34
C MET A 43 0.63 -4.60 -6.62
N ARG A 44 1.53 -5.30 -7.32
CA ARG A 44 2.49 -6.23 -6.68
C ARG A 44 3.39 -5.49 -5.68
N VAL A 45 3.88 -4.31 -6.05
CA VAL A 45 4.75 -3.51 -5.18
C VAL A 45 3.97 -3.00 -3.97
N VAL A 46 2.81 -2.37 -4.20
CA VAL A 46 1.98 -1.81 -3.13
C VAL A 46 1.47 -2.90 -2.18
N LYS A 47 0.99 -4.03 -2.71
CA LYS A 47 0.49 -5.17 -1.92
C LYS A 47 1.58 -5.76 -1.04
N SER A 48 2.80 -5.94 -1.56
CA SER A 48 3.91 -6.48 -0.77
C SER A 48 4.23 -5.62 0.45
N ALA A 49 4.29 -4.29 0.29
CA ALA A 49 4.55 -3.38 1.40
C ALA A 49 3.36 -3.31 2.39
N CYS A 50 2.13 -3.38 1.89
CA CYS A 50 0.93 -3.44 2.71
C CYS A 50 0.83 -4.74 3.53
N GLU A 51 1.22 -5.87 2.96
CA GLU A 51 1.28 -7.17 3.65
C GLU A 51 2.36 -7.16 4.75
N GLU A 52 3.54 -6.60 4.47
CA GLU A 52 4.59 -6.38 5.48
C GLU A 52 4.07 -5.53 6.65
N ALA A 53 3.43 -4.39 6.35
CA ALA A 53 2.87 -3.51 7.38
C ALA A 53 1.74 -4.18 8.18
N LEU A 54 0.87 -4.94 7.52
CA LEU A 54 -0.19 -5.70 8.19
C LEU A 54 0.39 -6.78 9.12
N PHE A 55 1.42 -7.49 8.66
CA PHE A 55 2.10 -8.50 9.47
C PHE A 55 2.71 -7.88 10.73
N LEU A 56 3.46 -6.78 10.61
CA LEU A 56 4.04 -6.07 11.75
C LEU A 56 2.98 -5.55 12.74
N LEU A 57 1.80 -5.19 12.25
CA LEU A 57 0.68 -4.79 13.10
C LEU A 57 0.05 -5.96 13.87
N CYS A 58 -0.08 -7.12 13.21
CA CYS A 58 -0.72 -8.30 13.79
C CYS A 58 0.22 -9.16 14.64
N CYS A 59 1.51 -9.11 14.35
CA CYS A 59 2.56 -9.91 14.97
C CYS A 59 3.71 -8.98 15.39
N PRO A 60 3.51 -8.11 16.41
CA PRO A 60 4.57 -7.25 16.91
C PRO A 60 5.70 -8.07 17.51
N ASP A 61 6.92 -7.59 17.33
CA ASP A 61 8.10 -8.23 17.90
C ASP A 61 8.09 -8.05 19.43
N PRO A 62 8.13 -9.15 20.22
CA PRO A 62 8.13 -9.07 21.67
C PRO A 62 9.41 -8.45 22.26
N ASP A 63 10.50 -8.42 21.49
CA ASP A 63 11.78 -7.85 21.91
C ASP A 63 11.85 -6.33 21.68
N LEU A 64 10.86 -5.76 20.97
CA LEU A 64 10.76 -4.34 20.68
C LEU A 64 9.74 -3.65 21.57
N THR A 65 10.00 -2.38 21.90
CA THR A 65 9.01 -1.51 22.53
C THR A 65 7.83 -1.26 21.59
N GLN A 66 6.71 -0.78 22.14
CA GLN A 66 5.55 -0.40 21.34
C GLN A 66 5.90 0.69 20.31
N GLU A 67 6.78 1.63 20.67
CA GLU A 67 7.20 2.71 19.80
C GLU A 67 8.07 2.20 18.64
N GLU A 68 8.99 1.27 18.91
CA GLU A 68 9.81 0.64 17.85
C GLU A 68 8.94 -0.20 16.89
N ASN A 69 7.99 -0.97 17.42
CA ASN A 69 7.01 -1.68 16.59
C ASN A 69 6.17 -0.71 15.73
N ASN A 70 5.83 0.47 16.27
CA ASN A 70 5.16 1.52 15.49
C ASN A 70 6.07 2.05 14.37
N GLN A 71 7.35 2.27 14.65
CA GLN A 71 8.32 2.75 13.66
C GLN A 71 8.54 1.74 12.53
N GLU A 72 8.60 0.44 12.85
CA GLU A 72 8.70 -0.63 11.86
C GLU A 72 7.46 -0.67 10.95
N PHE A 73 6.27 -0.53 11.55
CA PHE A 73 5.03 -0.36 10.77
C PHE A 73 5.10 0.86 9.84
N GLU A 74 5.48 2.03 10.37
CA GLU A 74 5.60 3.27 9.59
C GLU A 74 6.60 3.12 8.45
N ARG A 75 7.73 2.46 8.70
CA ARG A 75 8.75 2.19 7.69
C ARG A 75 8.19 1.32 6.56
N ALA A 76 7.40 0.29 6.89
CA ALA A 76 6.80 -0.60 5.90
C ALA A 76 5.75 0.13 5.04
N ILE A 77 4.78 0.81 5.66
CA ILE A 77 3.69 1.47 4.91
C ILE A 77 4.21 2.66 4.08
N ARG A 78 5.24 3.37 4.55
CA ARG A 78 5.87 4.47 3.79
C ARG A 78 6.44 4.00 2.45
N LYS A 79 6.90 2.75 2.33
CA LYS A 79 7.35 2.21 1.03
C LYS A 79 6.22 2.23 0.00
N ALA A 80 5.01 1.84 0.41
CA ALA A 80 3.83 1.89 -0.45
C ALA A 80 3.46 3.33 -0.79
N GLU A 81 3.40 4.20 0.21
CA GLU A 81 3.05 5.62 0.05
C GLU A 81 4.03 6.36 -0.88
N GLN A 82 5.34 6.17 -0.70
CA GLN A 82 6.37 6.75 -1.56
C GLN A 82 6.29 6.24 -3.00
N TYR A 83 6.03 4.95 -3.18
CA TYR A 83 5.83 4.38 -4.51
C TYR A 83 4.61 5.01 -5.19
N ILE A 84 3.49 5.13 -4.48
CA ILE A 84 2.26 5.75 -4.98
C ILE A 84 2.51 7.20 -5.39
N GLU A 85 3.14 8.00 -4.52
CA GLU A 85 3.45 9.40 -4.82
C GLU A 85 4.39 9.54 -6.04
N THR A 86 5.39 8.67 -6.15
CA THR A 86 6.27 8.63 -7.33
C THR A 86 5.48 8.34 -8.61
N ARG A 87 4.54 7.40 -8.57
CA ARG A 87 3.73 7.03 -9.73
C ARG A 87 2.73 8.14 -10.10
N LYS A 88 2.09 8.80 -9.13
CA LYS A 88 1.26 10.00 -9.37
C LYS A 88 2.05 11.12 -10.04
N ALA A 89 3.28 11.37 -9.59
CA ALA A 89 4.16 12.36 -10.21
C ALA A 89 4.51 12.04 -11.68
N LEU A 90 4.39 10.77 -12.10
CA LEU A 90 4.60 10.31 -13.48
C LEU A 90 3.31 10.32 -14.33
N GLY A 91 2.21 10.89 -13.82
CA GLY A 91 0.95 11.00 -14.55
C GLY A 91 0.06 9.77 -14.44
N TRP A 92 0.17 9.03 -13.33
CA TRP A 92 -0.92 8.17 -12.87
C TRP A 92 -2.11 9.02 -12.43
#